data_AF-A0A959F1E3-F1
#
_entry.id   AF-A0A959F1E3-F1
#
_cell.length_a   1.000
_cell.length_b   1.000
_cell.length_c   1.000
_cell.angle_alpha   90.00
_cell.angle_beta   90.00
_cell.angle_gamma   90.00
#
_symmetry.space_group_name_H-M   'P 1'
#
loop_
_entity.id
_entity.type
_entity.pdbx_description
1 polymer ?
#
loop_
_entity_poly.entity_id
_entity_poly.type
_entity_poly.pdbx_seq_one_letter_code
_entity_poly.pdbx_strand_id
1 'polypeptide(L)'
;QDGNLFLGTATGGTVTFGDSLTVAGAQAGPSLSTGRFNTLYGARSGFSLTNGLYHAFFGYATGFNLTSTSDNVFIGNEAGWGNVSGTDNVNLGSHAGRLSTASDNVFIGKSAAENTTTGQDNTVIGSEAGFNQTTGGDNVFLGRQAGYLSTTGS
;
A
#
# COMPACT_ATOMS: atom_id res chain seq x y z
N GLN A 1 16.24 -22.40 -6.97
CA GLN A 1 16.86 -21.36 -7.80
C GLN A 1 15.91 -20.20 -7.66
N ASP A 2 16.21 -19.35 -6.70
CA ASP A 2 15.23 -18.44 -6.15
C ASP A 2 15.42 -17.14 -6.93
N GLY A 3 14.60 -16.94 -7.96
CA GLY A 3 14.76 -15.89 -8.97
C GLY A 3 14.52 -14.49 -8.43
N ASN A 4 15.31 -14.08 -7.45
CA ASN A 4 15.20 -12.80 -6.77
C ASN A 4 16.14 -11.76 -7.41
N LEU A 5 15.66 -10.54 -7.56
CA LEU A 5 16.39 -9.38 -8.06
C LEU A 5 16.43 -8.28 -7.00
N PHE A 6 17.62 -7.81 -6.62
CA PHE A 6 17.82 -6.71 -5.68
C PHE A 6 18.72 -5.63 -6.30
N LEU A 7 18.21 -4.40 -6.43
CA LEU A 7 18.91 -3.29 -7.08
C LEU A 7 18.81 -1.99 -6.26
N GLY A 8 19.90 -1.59 -5.59
CA GLY A 8 19.97 -0.33 -4.85
C GLY A 8 20.62 -0.49 -3.48
N THR A 9 20.95 0.62 -2.83
CA THR A 9 21.57 0.61 -1.51
C THR A 9 20.59 0.10 -0.45
N ALA A 10 21.03 -0.83 0.40
CA ALA A 10 20.22 -1.42 1.47
C ALA A 10 18.86 -2.01 0.98
N THR A 11 18.85 -2.60 -0.21
CA THR A 11 17.68 -3.35 -0.72
C THR A 11 17.67 -4.77 -0.19
N GLY A 12 16.50 -5.27 0.24
CA GLY A 12 16.31 -6.69 0.61
C GLY A 12 17.23 -7.20 1.72
N GLY A 13 17.72 -6.32 2.59
CA GLY A 13 18.88 -6.57 3.45
C GLY A 13 18.73 -7.66 4.51
N THR A 14 17.55 -8.24 4.69
CA THR A 14 17.26 -9.24 5.73
C THR A 14 16.60 -10.51 5.21
N VAL A 15 16.51 -10.73 3.89
CA VAL A 15 15.76 -11.86 3.31
C VAL A 15 16.44 -13.19 3.66
N THR A 16 15.76 -14.00 4.48
CA THR A 16 16.13 -15.37 4.87
C THR A 16 15.44 -16.43 4.02
N PHE A 17 14.21 -16.16 3.55
CA PHE A 17 13.47 -17.02 2.61
C PHE A 17 12.72 -16.16 1.59
N GLY A 18 13.23 -16.10 0.36
CA GLY A 18 12.65 -15.31 -0.73
C GLY A 18 12.48 -16.13 -1.99
N ASP A 19 11.31 -16.09 -2.65
CA ASP A 19 11.11 -16.67 -3.98
C ASP A 19 10.43 -15.66 -4.92
N SER A 20 11.07 -15.42 -6.07
CA SER A 20 10.59 -14.54 -7.15
C SER A 20 10.32 -13.09 -6.70
N LEU A 21 11.27 -12.51 -5.95
CA LEU A 21 11.23 -11.12 -5.49
C LEU A 21 11.86 -10.18 -6.53
N THR A 22 11.25 -9.02 -6.77
CA THR A 22 11.86 -7.91 -7.52
C THR A 22 11.90 -6.68 -6.64
N VAL A 23 13.07 -6.30 -6.13
CA VAL A 23 13.23 -5.20 -5.17
C VAL A 23 14.24 -4.20 -5.72
N ALA A 24 13.82 -2.96 -5.96
CA ALA A 24 14.67 -1.92 -6.52
C ALA A 24 14.42 -0.54 -5.91
N GLY A 25 15.48 0.19 -5.60
CA GLY A 25 15.44 1.54 -5.00
C GLY A 25 16.14 1.62 -3.66
N ALA A 26 16.68 2.78 -3.30
CA ALA A 26 17.39 2.94 -2.03
C ALA A 26 16.46 2.61 -0.84
N GLN A 27 16.89 1.69 0.02
CA GLN A 27 16.14 1.21 1.18
C GLN A 27 14.77 0.60 0.83
N ALA A 28 14.61 -0.04 -0.34
CA ALA A 28 13.41 -0.83 -0.64
C ALA A 28 13.47 -2.19 0.07
N GLY A 29 12.42 -2.56 0.80
CA GLY A 29 12.32 -3.82 1.56
C GLY A 29 13.51 -4.16 2.48
N PRO A 30 14.10 -3.22 3.25
CA PRO A 30 15.26 -3.49 4.09
C PRO A 30 14.93 -4.46 5.24
N SER A 31 13.67 -4.46 5.71
CA SER A 31 13.16 -5.34 6.77
C SER A 31 12.58 -6.67 6.26
N LEU A 32 12.58 -6.93 4.95
CA LEU A 32 11.99 -8.13 4.36
C LEU A 32 12.77 -9.36 4.80
N SER A 33 12.20 -10.14 5.72
CA SER A 33 12.77 -11.39 6.23
C SER A 33 12.31 -12.59 5.41
N THR A 34 11.03 -12.65 5.06
CA THR A 34 10.48 -13.69 4.20
C THR A 34 9.57 -13.08 3.14
N GLY A 35 9.52 -13.67 1.95
CA GLY A 35 8.48 -13.28 1.01
C GLY A 35 8.47 -14.03 -0.30
N ARG A 36 7.35 -13.90 -0.99
CA ARG A 36 7.12 -14.56 -2.27
C ARG A 36 6.42 -13.64 -3.24
N PHE A 37 6.91 -13.60 -4.48
CA PHE A 37 6.25 -12.88 -5.58
C PHE A 37 5.96 -11.40 -5.30
N ASN A 38 6.85 -10.72 -4.56
CA ASN A 38 6.72 -9.28 -4.32
C ASN A 38 7.52 -8.49 -5.35
N THR A 39 6.91 -7.43 -5.89
CA THR A 39 7.59 -6.39 -6.65
C THR A 39 7.59 -5.10 -5.83
N LEU A 40 8.76 -4.64 -5.39
CA LEU A 40 8.97 -3.43 -4.59
C LEU A 40 9.88 -2.48 -5.38
N TYR A 41 9.31 -1.47 -6.03
CA TYR A 41 10.05 -0.53 -6.87
C TYR A 41 9.91 0.90 -6.37
N GLY A 42 11.01 1.50 -5.96
CA GLY A 42 11.11 2.87 -5.47
C GLY A 42 11.78 2.97 -4.11
N ALA A 43 12.38 4.12 -3.82
CA ALA A 43 13.07 4.32 -2.55
C ALA A 43 12.09 4.17 -1.37
N ARG A 44 12.48 3.40 -0.36
CA ARG A 44 11.67 3.10 0.84
C ARG A 44 10.35 2.35 0.58
N SER A 45 10.17 1.78 -0.60
CA SER A 45 9.01 0.89 -0.86
C SER A 45 9.08 -0.35 0.04
N GLY A 46 7.99 -0.65 0.75
CA GLY A 46 7.91 -1.77 1.69
C GLY A 46 8.93 -1.68 2.82
N PHE A 47 9.25 -0.49 3.33
CA PHE A 47 10.36 -0.28 4.26
C PHE A 47 10.31 -1.20 5.49
N SER A 48 9.13 -1.32 6.11
CA SER A 48 8.92 -2.12 7.33
C SER A 48 8.41 -3.54 7.05
N LEU A 49 8.24 -3.92 5.79
CA LEU A 49 7.64 -5.20 5.40
C LEU A 49 8.55 -6.34 5.84
N THR A 50 8.13 -7.15 6.81
CA THR A 50 8.88 -8.29 7.35
C THR A 50 8.52 -9.61 6.69
N ASN A 51 7.23 -9.83 6.43
CA ASN A 51 6.73 -10.97 5.67
C ASN A 51 5.72 -10.48 4.62
N GLY A 52 6.05 -10.62 3.34
CA GLY A 52 5.20 -10.15 2.25
C GLY A 52 4.90 -11.24 1.23
N LEU A 53 3.66 -11.32 0.78
CA LEU A 53 3.26 -12.22 -0.32
C LEU A 53 2.46 -11.44 -1.36
N TYR A 54 2.83 -11.60 -2.64
CA TYR A 54 2.06 -11.08 -3.78
C TYR A 54 1.85 -9.56 -3.82
N HIS A 55 2.79 -8.77 -3.28
CA HIS A 55 2.70 -7.31 -3.35
C HIS A 55 3.19 -6.73 -4.68
N ALA A 56 2.52 -5.69 -5.17
CA ALA A 56 2.95 -4.90 -6.33
C ALA A 56 3.06 -3.42 -5.97
N PHE A 57 4.25 -3.00 -5.54
CA PHE A 57 4.54 -1.65 -5.07
C PHE A 57 5.41 -0.86 -6.04
N PHE A 58 4.94 0.32 -6.44
CA PHE A 58 5.64 1.20 -7.38
C PHE A 58 5.55 2.67 -6.93
N GLY A 59 6.64 3.21 -6.40
CA GLY A 59 6.71 4.60 -5.97
C GLY A 59 7.59 4.81 -4.73
N TYR A 60 7.77 6.07 -4.35
CA TYR A 60 8.47 6.42 -3.11
C TYR A 60 7.61 6.07 -1.89
N ALA A 61 8.18 5.33 -0.94
CA ALA A 61 7.57 5.00 0.35
C ALA A 61 6.15 4.37 0.27
N THR A 62 5.89 3.60 -0.79
CA THR A 62 4.67 2.78 -0.89
C THR A 62 4.69 1.66 0.14
N GLY A 63 3.56 1.43 0.83
CA GLY A 63 3.46 0.37 1.84
C GLY A 63 4.51 0.45 2.96
N PHE A 64 4.93 1.66 3.33
CA PHE A 64 6.10 1.89 4.20
C PHE A 64 5.99 1.20 5.58
N ASN A 65 4.80 1.20 6.18
CA ASN A 65 4.56 0.64 7.52
C ASN A 65 3.98 -0.79 7.51
N LEU A 66 3.79 -1.41 6.35
CA LEU A 66 3.30 -2.79 6.29
C LEU A 66 4.29 -3.72 6.98
N THR A 67 3.80 -4.72 7.71
CA THR A 67 4.65 -5.67 8.45
C THR A 67 4.52 -7.10 7.92
N SER A 68 3.42 -7.79 8.22
CA SER A 68 3.14 -9.15 7.76
C SER A 68 1.78 -9.20 7.05
N THR A 69 1.80 -9.08 5.73
CA THR A 69 0.60 -8.89 4.89
C THR A 69 0.72 -9.59 3.55
N SER A 70 -0.38 -9.64 2.80
CA SER A 70 -0.38 -10.13 1.43
C SER A 70 -1.26 -9.29 0.51
N ASP A 71 -1.12 -9.50 -0.81
CA ASP A 71 -2.12 -9.14 -1.82
C ASP A 71 -2.46 -7.65 -1.91
N ASN A 72 -1.46 -6.77 -1.73
CA ASN A 72 -1.66 -5.33 -1.89
C ASN A 72 -0.99 -4.79 -3.17
N VAL A 73 -1.69 -3.90 -3.88
CA VAL A 73 -1.19 -3.19 -5.08
C VAL A 73 -1.13 -1.69 -4.78
N PHE A 74 0.07 -1.15 -4.56
CA PHE A 74 0.28 0.26 -4.20
C PHE A 74 1.15 1.00 -5.22
N ILE A 75 0.58 2.00 -5.89
CA ILE A 75 1.26 2.73 -6.95
C ILE A 75 1.10 4.24 -6.72
N GLY A 76 2.21 4.94 -6.49
CA GLY A 76 2.23 6.38 -6.23
C GLY A 76 3.18 6.77 -5.10
N ASN A 77 3.37 8.07 -4.89
CA ASN A 77 4.10 8.56 -3.72
C ASN A 77 3.26 8.33 -2.46
N GLU A 78 3.80 7.58 -1.50
CA GLU A 78 3.17 7.29 -0.20
C GLU A 78 1.80 6.58 -0.28
N ALA A 79 1.52 5.88 -1.38
CA ALA A 79 0.32 5.05 -1.48
C ALA A 79 0.37 3.92 -0.43
N GLY A 80 -0.68 3.82 0.39
CA GLY A 80 -0.75 2.86 1.51
C GLY A 80 0.34 3.02 2.57
N TRP A 81 0.96 4.20 2.72
CA TRP A 81 2.11 4.44 3.61
C TRP A 81 1.88 4.01 5.06
N GLY A 82 0.73 4.36 5.62
CA GLY A 82 0.31 4.13 7.00
C GLY A 82 -0.36 2.78 7.21
N ASN A 83 -0.52 1.97 6.17
CA ASN A 83 -1.10 0.64 6.32
C ASN A 83 -0.13 -0.26 7.07
N VAL A 84 -0.58 -0.86 8.17
CA VAL A 84 0.24 -1.71 9.06
C VAL A 84 -0.05 -3.19 8.83
N SER A 85 -1.33 -3.55 8.64
CA SER A 85 -1.82 -4.94 8.65
C SER A 85 -2.87 -5.25 7.58
N GLY A 86 -3.32 -4.26 6.81
CA GLY A 86 -4.35 -4.45 5.78
C GLY A 86 -3.86 -5.30 4.62
N THR A 87 -4.74 -6.14 4.11
CA THR A 87 -4.55 -7.04 2.96
C THR A 87 -5.52 -6.70 1.85
N ASP A 88 -5.28 -7.21 0.65
CA ASP A 88 -6.27 -7.15 -0.44
C ASP A 88 -6.67 -5.72 -0.87
N ASN A 89 -5.76 -4.75 -0.71
CA ASN A 89 -6.02 -3.36 -1.09
C ASN A 89 -5.38 -2.98 -2.43
N VAL A 90 -6.07 -2.12 -3.19
CA VAL A 90 -5.56 -1.47 -4.40
C VAL A 90 -5.51 0.04 -4.17
N ASN A 91 -4.32 0.60 -3.98
CA ASN A 91 -4.11 2.04 -3.80
C ASN A 91 -3.31 2.61 -4.99
N LEU A 92 -3.97 3.37 -5.86
CA LEU A 92 -3.38 3.96 -7.05
C LEU A 92 -3.50 5.49 -7.01
N GLY A 93 -2.39 6.18 -6.78
CA GLY A 93 -2.32 7.63 -6.72
C GLY A 93 -1.38 8.12 -5.62
N SER A 94 -0.91 9.35 -5.75
CA SER A 94 -0.16 9.99 -4.65
C SER A 94 -1.06 10.09 -3.42
N HIS A 95 -0.61 9.58 -2.28
CA HIS A 95 -1.34 9.57 -1.00
C HIS A 95 -2.68 8.80 -1.01
N ALA A 96 -2.90 7.92 -2.00
CA ALA A 96 -4.08 7.05 -2.01
C ALA A 96 -4.03 6.08 -0.81
N GLY A 97 -5.08 6.06 0.01
CA GLY A 97 -5.17 5.22 1.21
C GLY A 97 -4.04 5.45 2.21
N ARG A 98 -3.44 6.66 2.25
CA ARG A 98 -2.18 6.90 2.97
C ARG A 98 -2.26 6.52 4.46
N LEU A 99 -3.39 6.72 5.12
CA LEU A 99 -3.56 6.41 6.55
C LEU A 99 -4.43 5.18 6.82
N SER A 100 -4.89 4.46 5.78
CA SER A 100 -5.77 3.31 5.95
C SER A 100 -5.02 2.11 6.49
N THR A 101 -5.58 1.49 7.54
CA THR A 101 -5.09 0.22 8.10
C THR A 101 -6.01 -0.95 7.80
N ALA A 102 -7.08 -0.72 7.03
CA ALA A 102 -8.10 -1.71 6.70
C ALA A 102 -7.72 -2.60 5.50
N SER A 103 -8.45 -3.70 5.33
CA SER A 103 -8.36 -4.60 4.18
C SER A 103 -9.48 -4.35 3.17
N ASP A 104 -9.38 -4.95 1.99
CA ASP A 104 -10.47 -5.06 1.00
C ASP A 104 -10.93 -3.73 0.41
N ASN A 105 -10.01 -2.77 0.23
CA ASN A 105 -10.33 -1.45 -0.31
C ASN A 105 -9.74 -1.19 -1.70
N VAL A 106 -10.47 -0.44 -2.53
CA VAL A 106 -10.00 0.07 -3.83
C VAL A 106 -9.99 1.59 -3.79
N PHE A 107 -8.81 2.19 -3.69
CA PHE A 107 -8.60 3.63 -3.67
C PHE A 107 -7.81 4.11 -4.88
N ILE A 108 -8.45 4.86 -5.78
CA ILE A 108 -7.87 5.30 -7.04
C ILE A 108 -8.02 6.81 -7.20
N GLY A 109 -6.91 7.53 -7.20
CA GLY A 109 -6.84 8.98 -7.32
C GLY A 109 -5.84 9.60 -6.35
N LYS A 110 -5.38 10.82 -6.64
CA LYS A 110 -4.57 11.59 -5.69
C LYS A 110 -5.38 11.83 -4.42
N SER A 111 -4.83 11.44 -3.27
CA SER A 111 -5.45 11.60 -1.94
C SER A 111 -6.84 10.96 -1.83
N ALA A 112 -7.15 9.95 -2.63
CA ALA A 112 -8.36 9.15 -2.46
C ALA A 112 -8.28 8.40 -1.12
N ALA A 113 -9.30 8.56 -0.27
CA ALA A 113 -9.35 7.94 1.06
C ALA A 113 -8.11 8.20 1.93
N GLU A 114 -7.50 9.39 1.82
CA GLU A 114 -6.22 9.67 2.48
C GLU A 114 -6.30 9.53 4.01
N ASN A 115 -7.38 10.04 4.64
CA ASN A 115 -7.58 9.99 6.08
C ASN A 115 -8.48 8.84 6.56
N THR A 116 -8.83 7.89 5.68
CA THR A 116 -9.51 6.66 6.10
C THR A 116 -8.60 5.93 7.05
N THR A 117 -9.05 5.68 8.28
CA THR A 117 -8.27 4.93 9.28
C THR A 117 -8.77 3.51 9.38
N THR A 118 -10.09 3.31 9.42
CA THR A 118 -10.77 2.01 9.50
C THR A 118 -11.95 1.98 8.54
N GLY A 119 -12.37 0.80 8.11
CA GLY A 119 -13.40 0.64 7.08
C GLY A 119 -12.94 -0.28 5.96
N GLN A 120 -13.54 -1.45 5.87
CA GLN A 120 -13.27 -2.44 4.83
C GLN A 120 -14.27 -2.28 3.68
N ASP A 121 -14.01 -2.94 2.55
CA ASP A 121 -14.98 -3.05 1.45
C ASP A 121 -15.36 -1.71 0.82
N ASN A 122 -14.47 -0.72 0.85
CA ASN A 122 -14.73 0.59 0.22
C ASN A 122 -14.17 0.67 -1.21
N THR A 123 -14.94 1.26 -2.11
CA THR A 123 -14.50 1.65 -3.47
C THR A 123 -14.50 3.18 -3.59
N VAL A 124 -13.32 3.78 -3.65
CA VAL A 124 -13.14 5.24 -3.71
C VAL A 124 -12.33 5.60 -4.95
N ILE A 125 -12.97 6.23 -5.92
CA ILE A 125 -12.37 6.55 -7.22
C ILE A 125 -12.55 8.03 -7.52
N GLY A 126 -11.46 8.80 -7.50
CA GLY A 126 -11.43 10.22 -7.80
C GLY A 126 -10.38 10.96 -6.97
N SER A 127 -9.86 12.08 -7.50
CA SER A 127 -8.97 12.94 -6.72
C SER A 127 -9.71 13.49 -5.50
N GLU A 128 -9.15 13.30 -4.31
CA GLU A 128 -9.70 13.72 -3.02
C GLU A 128 -11.10 13.14 -2.71
N ALA A 129 -11.49 12.05 -3.39
CA ALA A 129 -12.70 11.32 -3.03
C ALA A 129 -12.50 10.65 -1.66
N GLY A 130 -13.52 10.65 -0.81
CA GLY A 130 -13.47 10.07 0.54
C GLY A 130 -12.40 10.67 1.44
N PHE A 131 -11.87 11.86 1.15
CA PHE A 131 -10.67 12.40 1.79
C PHE A 131 -10.72 12.43 3.33
N ASN A 132 -11.86 12.81 3.92
CA ASN A 132 -12.05 12.86 5.39
C ASN A 132 -12.88 11.69 5.94
N GLN A 133 -13.09 10.63 5.16
CA GLN A 133 -13.71 9.44 5.73
C GLN A 133 -12.74 8.92 6.79
N THR A 134 -13.17 8.79 8.04
CA THR A 134 -12.29 8.31 9.12
C THR A 134 -12.62 6.87 9.47
N THR A 135 -13.92 6.55 9.50
CA THR A 135 -14.46 5.20 9.73
C THR A 135 -15.60 4.88 8.73
N GLY A 136 -15.91 3.60 8.56
CA GLY A 136 -17.06 3.13 7.76
C GLY A 136 -16.66 2.15 6.66
N GLY A 137 -17.37 1.02 6.59
CA GLY A 137 -17.20 0.02 5.53
C GLY A 137 -18.22 0.20 4.41
N ASP A 138 -18.07 -0.57 3.35
CA ASP A 138 -19.11 -0.75 2.32
C ASP A 138 -19.51 0.52 1.54
N ASN A 139 -18.61 1.50 1.41
CA ASN A 139 -18.92 2.76 0.71
C ASN A 139 -18.43 2.77 -0.74
N VAL A 140 -19.20 3.47 -1.59
CA VAL A 140 -18.78 3.79 -2.97
C VAL A 140 -18.76 5.31 -3.15
N PHE A 141 -17.56 5.87 -3.34
CA PHE A 141 -17.37 7.27 -3.71
C PHE A 141 -16.77 7.36 -5.12
N LEU A 142 -17.49 8.00 -6.04
CA LEU A 142 -17.07 8.13 -7.43
C LEU A 142 -17.07 9.59 -7.88
N GLY A 143 -15.91 10.09 -8.30
CA GLY A 143 -15.70 11.44 -8.80
C GLY A 143 -14.76 12.27 -7.93
N ARG A 144 -14.24 13.37 -8.50
CA ARG A 144 -13.39 14.32 -7.77
C ARG A 144 -14.16 14.88 -6.57
N GLN A 145 -13.58 14.77 -5.37
CA GLN A 145 -14.16 15.25 -4.10
C GLN A 145 -15.51 14.61 -3.72
N ALA A 146 -15.90 13.49 -4.33
CA ALA A 146 -17.06 12.73 -3.88
C ALA A 146 -16.83 12.25 -2.44
N GLY A 147 -17.76 12.54 -1.53
CA GLY A 147 -17.61 12.17 -0.12
C GLY A 147 -16.48 12.89 0.62
N TYR A 148 -15.96 14.04 0.13
CA TYR A 148 -14.82 14.74 0.73
C TYR A 148 -14.97 15.04 2.24
N LEU A 149 -16.19 15.34 2.69
CA LEU A 149 -16.53 15.60 4.10
C LEU A 149 -17.30 14.45 4.77
N SER A 150 -17.49 13.32 4.08
CA SER A 150 -18.07 12.14 4.74
C SER A 150 -17.06 11.68 5.78
N THR A 151 -17.46 11.66 7.05
CA THR A 151 -16.60 11.20 8.16
C THR A 151 -16.92 9.78 8.59
N THR A 152 -18.14 9.32 8.31
CA THR A 152 -18.63 7.96 8.59
C THR A 152 -19.34 7.41 7.36
N GLY A 153 -19.05 6.15 7.06
CA GLY A 153 -19.79 5.33 6.09
C GLY A 153 -20.94 4.55 6.73
N SER A 154 -21.79 3.94 5.90
CA SER A 154 -22.96 3.16 6.33
C SER A 154 -22.63 1.90 7.12
#